data_AF-M0CU11-F1
#
_entry.id   AF-M0CU11-F1
#
_cell.length_a   1.000
_cell.length_b   1.000
_cell.length_c   1.000
_cell.angle_alpha   90.00
_cell.angle_beta   90.00
_cell.angle_gamma   90.00
#
_symmetry.space_group_name_H-M   'P 1'
#
loop_
_entity.id
_entity.type
_entity.pdbx_description
1 polymer ?
#
loop_
_entity_poly.entity_id
_entity_poly.type
_entity_poly.pdbx_seq_one_letter_code
_entity_poly.pdbx_strand_id
1 'polypeptide(L)'
;MRRSLVIAAVLFVLAFVLIGGPSMALSLSSSQQPTADSQSASSPAETDTPAPDVVSFDDSESGFWEYLSPRKGFQKRSPINVIVRGDVADVEQVLVEANDGDWSEIDDSEEAAVPETYALVGGNSSDNETQSINETPPNDSVTAEANNSTLNASDDPATNTTDDASNGPRSRLPEFNWGEADGGTRYAYVDPGPNESGYWTTETRQLEDGSYYGQRYHIRLYESPNEGDDWVAMQTHSEHFDWFTLRHRVHGSQAAQRKVESNFMDHPQIDVEDDVRRIYLGNSNSSDADGWATVVDLAGLLVVPTLVGIRARRRRSHDSAGADHVTDRLGQRTAAVLDDHLTDADGRRLAAALARLEGGHFALAFAIIALLLGVRAGGIVLEHRATFLTPHQIAAVLYPVIGLGLPTATYLIARGLTRRLDAAVVAAGSLAVAIWLDYGMLGVETLPLEVVVQRMLVVVALGLLAGGAAKRAARPSRVNDMLLVGITMWVLVLVGTLSGHF
;
A
#
# COMPACT_ATOMS: atom_id res chain seq x y z
N MET A 1 26.86 -24.77 19.52
CA MET A 1 26.36 -23.68 18.65
C MET A 1 26.86 -22.34 19.17
N ARG A 2 27.39 -21.47 18.30
CA ARG A 2 27.86 -20.13 18.72
C ARG A 2 26.66 -19.36 19.30
N ARG A 3 26.81 -18.75 20.49
CA ARG A 3 25.71 -18.04 21.19
C ARG A 3 25.05 -16.94 20.33
N SER A 4 25.75 -16.42 19.33
CA SER A 4 25.22 -15.50 18.32
C SER A 4 24.17 -16.13 17.39
N LEU A 5 24.34 -17.39 16.98
CA LEU A 5 23.37 -18.10 16.14
C LEU A 5 22.04 -18.31 16.87
N VAL A 6 22.10 -18.59 18.18
CA VAL A 6 20.90 -18.73 19.01
C VAL A 6 20.14 -17.40 19.09
N ILE A 7 20.85 -16.29 19.29
CA ILE A 7 20.22 -14.96 19.32
C ILE A 7 19.58 -14.64 17.96
N ALA A 8 20.30 -14.86 16.86
CA ALA A 8 19.75 -14.66 15.51
C ALA A 8 18.49 -15.49 15.28
N ALA A 9 18.50 -16.79 15.64
CA ALA A 9 17.32 -17.65 15.53
C ALA A 9 16.14 -17.14 16.37
N VAL A 10 16.39 -16.70 17.61
CA VAL A 10 15.35 -16.08 18.45
C VAL A 10 14.78 -14.82 17.82
N LEU A 11 15.62 -13.97 17.22
CA LEU A 11 15.17 -12.76 16.53
C LEU A 11 14.33 -13.07 15.30
N PHE A 12 14.70 -14.07 14.50
CA PHE A 12 13.89 -14.49 13.35
C PHE A 12 12.55 -15.05 13.78
N VAL A 13 12.50 -15.89 14.83
CA VAL A 13 11.24 -16.39 15.39
C VAL A 13 10.40 -15.24 15.93
N LEU A 14 11.01 -14.28 16.64
CA LEU A 14 10.31 -13.11 17.17
C LEU A 14 9.75 -12.24 16.04
N ALA A 15 10.54 -11.96 15.01
CA ALA A 15 10.09 -11.20 13.84
C ALA A 15 8.97 -11.93 13.10
N PHE A 16 9.08 -13.25 12.93
CA PHE A 16 8.03 -14.04 12.32
C PHE A 16 6.76 -14.02 13.16
N VAL A 17 6.83 -14.22 14.48
CA VAL A 17 5.65 -14.23 15.35
C VAL A 17 5.01 -12.85 15.49
N LEU A 18 5.80 -11.78 15.60
CA LEU A 18 5.27 -10.44 15.82
C LEU A 18 4.85 -9.73 14.52
N ILE A 19 5.46 -10.05 13.37
CA ILE A 19 5.20 -9.35 12.11
C ILE A 19 4.54 -10.30 11.09
N GLY A 20 5.13 -11.47 10.86
CA GLY A 20 4.65 -12.42 9.84
C GLY A 20 3.36 -13.16 10.23
N GLY A 21 3.25 -13.62 11.47
CA GLY A 21 2.19 -14.50 11.96
C GLY A 21 0.80 -13.86 11.91
N PRO A 22 0.61 -12.65 12.44
CA PRO A 22 -0.67 -11.95 12.38
C PRO A 22 -1.08 -11.63 10.92
N SER A 23 -0.12 -11.27 10.08
CA SER A 23 -0.34 -10.95 8.66
C SER A 23 -0.80 -12.18 7.85
N MET A 24 -0.25 -13.36 8.15
CA MET A 24 -0.60 -14.61 7.48
C MET A 24 -1.95 -15.18 7.94
N ALA A 25 -2.32 -14.99 9.21
CA ALA A 25 -3.61 -15.46 9.75
C ALA A 25 -4.80 -14.70 9.12
N LEU A 26 -4.65 -13.40 8.89
CA LEU A 26 -5.66 -12.57 8.23
C LEU A 26 -5.79 -12.91 6.73
N SER A 27 -4.68 -13.27 6.07
CA SER A 27 -4.68 -13.70 4.66
C SER A 27 -5.30 -15.08 4.42
N LEU A 28 -5.43 -15.94 5.43
CA LEU A 28 -6.04 -17.27 5.31
C LEU A 28 -7.56 -17.25 5.53
N SER A 29 -8.12 -16.19 6.12
CA SER A 29 -9.55 -16.06 6.36
C SER A 29 -10.36 -15.60 5.14
N SER A 30 -9.70 -15.16 4.06
CA SER A 30 -10.34 -14.73 2.81
C SER A 30 -10.50 -15.85 1.76
N SER A 31 -10.19 -17.10 2.07
CA SER A 31 -10.42 -18.22 1.13
C SER A 31 -11.89 -18.66 1.13
N GLN A 32 -12.76 -17.90 0.47
CA GLN A 32 -14.11 -18.36 0.13
C GLN A 32 -14.16 -18.80 -1.34
N GLN A 33 -14.06 -20.12 -1.51
CA GLN A 33 -14.59 -20.96 -2.59
C GLN A 33 -14.14 -20.69 -4.05
N PRO A 34 -13.31 -21.58 -4.65
CA PRO A 34 -13.18 -21.63 -6.10
C PRO A 34 -14.41 -22.34 -6.69
N THR A 35 -15.23 -21.64 -7.48
CA THR A 35 -16.09 -22.31 -8.46
C THR A 35 -15.19 -22.87 -9.54
N ALA A 36 -15.23 -24.19 -9.68
CA ALA A 36 -14.56 -24.91 -10.74
C ALA A 36 -15.07 -24.43 -12.11
N ASP A 37 -14.16 -23.88 -12.91
CA ASP A 37 -13.92 -24.33 -14.28
C ASP A 37 -12.61 -23.70 -14.75
N SER A 38 -11.57 -24.52 -14.90
CA SER A 38 -10.30 -24.12 -15.50
C SER A 38 -9.94 -25.11 -16.60
N GLN A 39 -9.88 -24.60 -17.83
CA GLN A 39 -9.05 -25.20 -18.87
C GLN A 39 -7.82 -24.31 -19.07
N SER A 40 -6.68 -24.87 -18.65
CA SER A 40 -5.36 -24.80 -19.27
C SER A 40 -4.78 -23.45 -19.70
N ALA A 41 -3.89 -22.88 -18.86
CA ALA A 41 -2.96 -21.83 -19.26
C ALA A 41 -1.53 -22.38 -19.40
N SER A 42 -1.06 -22.47 -20.64
CA SER A 42 0.36 -22.44 -21.03
C SER A 42 0.73 -21.03 -21.48
N SER A 43 1.95 -20.59 -21.16
CA SER A 43 2.50 -19.23 -21.35
C SER A 43 2.14 -18.54 -22.68
N PRO A 44 1.82 -17.23 -22.70
CA PRO A 44 1.46 -16.57 -23.94
C PRO A 44 2.72 -16.10 -24.69
N ALA A 45 2.86 -16.58 -25.92
CA ALA A 45 3.34 -15.74 -27.02
C ALA A 45 2.27 -14.68 -27.30
N GLU A 46 2.67 -13.47 -27.70
CA GLU A 46 1.76 -12.40 -28.10
C GLU A 46 0.80 -12.87 -29.20
N THR A 47 -0.45 -13.11 -28.83
CA THR A 47 -1.58 -13.30 -29.74
C THR A 47 -2.74 -12.46 -29.21
N ASP A 48 -3.36 -11.69 -30.11
CA ASP A 48 -4.56 -10.87 -29.89
C ASP A 48 -5.51 -11.55 -28.90
N THR A 49 -5.53 -11.03 -27.67
CA THR A 49 -6.53 -11.42 -26.68
C THR A 49 -7.78 -10.62 -27.03
N PRO A 50 -8.94 -11.25 -27.30
CA PRO A 50 -10.17 -10.50 -27.53
C PRO A 50 -10.41 -9.56 -26.35
N ALA A 51 -10.85 -8.34 -26.64
CA ALA A 51 -11.16 -7.35 -25.62
C ALA A 51 -12.12 -7.98 -24.58
N PRO A 52 -11.85 -7.83 -23.27
CA PRO A 52 -12.73 -8.33 -22.24
C PRO A 52 -14.10 -7.66 -22.33
N ASP A 53 -15.13 -8.35 -21.82
CA ASP A 53 -16.48 -7.78 -21.73
C ASP A 53 -16.44 -6.45 -20.97
N VAL A 54 -17.05 -5.43 -21.57
CA VAL A 54 -17.08 -4.06 -21.08
C VAL A 54 -18.37 -3.87 -20.26
N VAL A 55 -18.28 -3.11 -19.18
CA VAL A 55 -19.44 -2.66 -18.39
C VAL A 55 -20.08 -1.47 -19.09
N SER A 56 -21.32 -1.61 -19.53
CA SER A 56 -22.14 -0.54 -20.11
C SER A 56 -23.42 -0.34 -19.31
N PHE A 57 -24.10 0.78 -19.53
CA PHE A 57 -25.41 1.08 -18.94
C PHE A 57 -26.48 1.02 -20.04
N ASP A 58 -27.73 0.69 -19.67
CA ASP A 58 -28.83 0.50 -20.64
C ASP A 58 -29.14 1.77 -21.45
N ASP A 59 -28.78 2.94 -20.91
CA ASP A 59 -28.97 4.28 -21.43
C ASP A 59 -27.66 4.95 -21.88
N SER A 60 -26.57 4.18 -22.05
CA SER A 60 -25.26 4.66 -22.50
C SER A 60 -24.76 3.85 -23.70
N GLU A 61 -24.24 4.53 -24.73
CA GLU A 61 -23.61 3.83 -25.87
C GLU A 61 -22.17 3.40 -25.53
N SER A 62 -21.53 4.10 -24.59
CA SER A 62 -20.20 3.78 -24.09
C SER A 62 -20.19 2.86 -22.87
N GLY A 63 -19.02 2.29 -22.62
CA GLY A 63 -18.72 1.51 -21.42
C GLY A 63 -17.24 1.54 -21.04
N PHE A 64 -16.90 0.85 -19.95
CA PHE A 64 -15.53 0.74 -19.45
C PHE A 64 -15.20 -0.68 -18.98
N TRP A 65 -13.91 -1.01 -18.94
CA TRP A 65 -13.45 -2.27 -18.37
C TRP A 65 -13.33 -2.19 -16.84
N GLU A 66 -13.77 -3.22 -16.11
CA GLU A 66 -13.95 -3.19 -14.64
C GLU A 66 -12.66 -3.08 -13.80
N TYR A 67 -11.51 -2.96 -14.45
CA TYR A 67 -10.19 -2.81 -13.85
C TYR A 67 -9.38 -1.69 -14.50
N LEU A 68 -8.53 -1.07 -13.68
CA LEU A 68 -7.43 -0.22 -14.11
C LEU A 68 -6.14 -1.03 -14.19
N SER A 69 -5.29 -0.65 -15.14
CA SER A 69 -4.04 -1.34 -15.43
C SER A 69 -2.81 -0.45 -15.25
N PRO A 70 -1.68 -0.97 -14.74
CA PRO A 70 -0.43 -0.20 -14.62
C PRO A 70 0.23 0.12 -15.96
N ARG A 71 -0.19 -0.55 -17.05
CA ARG A 71 0.24 -0.28 -18.43
C ARG A 71 -0.94 -0.49 -19.36
N LYS A 72 -0.92 0.10 -20.55
CA LYS A 72 -1.94 -0.17 -21.59
C LYS A 72 -1.99 -1.68 -21.87
N GLY A 73 -3.06 -2.33 -21.44
CA GLY A 73 -3.26 -3.79 -21.52
C GLY A 73 -4.11 -4.34 -20.37
N PHE A 74 -4.79 -5.46 -20.60
CA PHE A 74 -5.80 -6.00 -19.68
C PHE A 74 -5.20 -6.76 -18.48
N GLN A 75 -4.70 -6.03 -17.48
CA GLN A 75 -4.28 -6.59 -16.18
C GLN A 75 -5.29 -6.30 -15.06
N LYS A 76 -5.78 -7.35 -14.41
CA LYS A 76 -6.80 -7.27 -13.34
C LYS A 76 -6.18 -6.85 -11.99
N ARG A 77 -5.68 -5.61 -11.89
CA ARG A 77 -4.92 -5.14 -10.70
C ARG A 77 -5.71 -4.20 -9.80
N SER A 78 -6.41 -3.22 -10.38
CA SER A 78 -7.00 -2.12 -9.63
C SER A 78 -8.50 -2.04 -9.93
N PRO A 79 -9.38 -2.56 -9.07
CA PRO A 79 -10.81 -2.63 -9.37
C PRO A 79 -11.46 -1.24 -9.33
N ILE A 80 -12.39 -1.01 -10.26
CA ILE A 80 -13.35 0.10 -10.18
C ILE A 80 -14.42 -0.28 -9.16
N ASN A 81 -14.68 0.59 -8.19
CA ASN A 81 -15.54 0.26 -7.06
C ASN A 81 -16.61 1.32 -6.75
N VAL A 82 -16.57 2.47 -7.42
CA VAL A 82 -17.65 3.45 -7.41
C VAL A 82 -17.90 3.91 -8.85
N ILE A 83 -19.17 4.12 -9.17
CA ILE A 83 -19.65 4.66 -10.43
C ILE A 83 -20.66 5.75 -10.07
N VAL A 84 -20.56 6.90 -10.70
CA VAL A 84 -21.58 7.95 -10.55
C VAL A 84 -22.14 8.27 -11.93
N ARG A 85 -23.46 8.32 -12.04
CA ARG A 85 -24.19 8.72 -13.26
C ARG A 85 -24.41 10.23 -13.18
N GLY A 86 -23.64 10.98 -13.95
CA GLY A 86 -23.48 12.43 -13.91
C GLY A 86 -22.09 12.84 -14.40
N ASP A 87 -21.84 14.15 -14.45
CA ASP A 87 -20.55 14.70 -14.90
C ASP A 87 -19.53 14.81 -13.76
N VAL A 88 -18.23 14.84 -14.12
CA VAL A 88 -17.12 14.98 -13.16
C VAL A 88 -17.26 16.23 -12.28
N ALA A 89 -17.78 17.34 -12.83
CA ALA A 89 -17.96 18.59 -12.10
C ALA A 89 -19.01 18.46 -10.98
N ASP A 90 -20.12 17.75 -11.24
CA ASP A 90 -21.18 17.55 -10.26
C ASP A 90 -20.73 16.58 -9.16
N VAL A 91 -20.01 15.52 -9.55
CA VAL A 91 -19.36 14.58 -8.63
C VAL A 91 -18.43 15.32 -7.66
N GLU A 92 -17.54 16.15 -8.20
CA GLU A 92 -16.58 16.90 -7.40
C GLU A 92 -17.30 17.85 -6.46
N GLN A 93 -18.32 18.57 -6.94
CA GLN A 93 -19.12 19.45 -6.11
C GLN A 93 -19.76 18.71 -4.93
N VAL A 94 -20.41 17.57 -5.18
CA VAL A 94 -21.07 16.79 -4.11
C VAL A 94 -20.06 16.27 -3.09
N LEU A 95 -18.89 15.80 -3.54
CA LEU A 95 -17.84 15.30 -2.64
C LEU A 95 -17.21 16.43 -1.80
N VAL A 96 -16.98 17.60 -2.39
CA VAL A 96 -16.43 18.77 -1.68
C VAL A 96 -17.45 19.41 -0.71
N GLU A 97 -18.75 19.36 -1.02
CA GLU A 97 -19.82 19.88 -0.16
C GLU A 97 -20.24 18.93 0.98
N ALA A 98 -19.76 17.68 0.97
CA ALA A 98 -20.14 16.67 1.96
C ALA A 98 -19.72 17.07 3.39
N ASN A 99 -20.63 16.93 4.36
CA ASN A 99 -20.42 17.40 5.74
C ASN A 99 -19.33 16.66 6.54
N ASP A 100 -18.84 15.50 6.05
CA ASP A 100 -17.91 14.62 6.76
C ASP A 100 -16.57 14.44 6.03
N GLY A 101 -16.36 15.04 4.86
CA GLY A 101 -15.12 14.92 4.08
C GLY A 101 -14.55 16.28 3.68
N ASP A 102 -13.23 16.46 3.84
CA ASP A 102 -12.49 17.61 3.30
C ASP A 102 -11.89 17.22 1.95
N TRP A 103 -12.69 16.65 1.04
CA TRP A 103 -12.21 16.24 -0.28
C TRP A 103 -11.60 17.43 -1.02
N SER A 104 -10.39 17.25 -1.52
CA SER A 104 -9.66 18.28 -2.27
C SER A 104 -8.92 17.67 -3.45
N GLU A 105 -8.67 18.48 -4.47
CA GLU A 105 -7.81 18.07 -5.58
C GLU A 105 -6.37 17.87 -5.10
N ILE A 106 -5.71 16.84 -5.63
CA ILE A 106 -4.29 16.59 -5.38
C ILE A 106 -3.45 17.79 -5.83
N ASP A 107 -2.51 18.23 -5.00
CA ASP A 107 -1.52 19.24 -5.37
C ASP A 107 -0.48 18.63 -6.32
N ASP A 108 -0.11 19.35 -7.39
CA ASP A 108 0.90 18.95 -8.39
C ASP A 108 2.22 18.44 -7.77
N SER A 109 2.58 18.91 -6.56
CA SER A 109 3.79 18.50 -5.83
C SER A 109 3.65 17.16 -5.08
N GLU A 110 2.42 16.66 -4.97
CA GLU A 110 2.02 15.37 -4.43
C GLU A 110 1.68 14.35 -5.54
N GLU A 111 1.46 14.83 -6.77
CA GLU A 111 1.38 13.97 -7.95
C GLU A 111 2.64 13.12 -8.06
N ALA A 112 2.45 11.87 -8.47
CA ALA A 112 3.57 10.95 -8.58
C ALA A 112 4.54 11.42 -9.66
N ALA A 113 5.77 11.62 -9.21
CA ALA A 113 6.95 11.64 -10.05
C ALA A 113 6.96 10.40 -10.99
N VAL A 114 6.75 10.63 -12.30
CA VAL A 114 6.91 9.61 -13.35
C VAL A 114 8.29 8.94 -13.24
N PRO A 115 8.49 7.71 -13.77
CA PRO A 115 9.76 6.97 -13.66
C PRO A 115 11.01 7.76 -14.09
N GLU A 116 10.86 8.78 -14.93
CA GLU A 116 11.95 9.67 -15.37
C GLU A 116 12.45 10.63 -14.27
N THR A 117 11.66 10.92 -13.24
CA THR A 117 11.98 11.90 -12.20
C THR A 117 13.09 11.42 -11.24
N TYR A 118 13.30 10.10 -11.15
CA TYR A 118 14.34 9.49 -10.30
C TYR A 118 15.51 8.88 -11.09
N ALA A 119 15.54 9.05 -12.41
CA ALA A 119 16.65 8.60 -13.24
C ALA A 119 17.88 9.50 -13.03
N LEU A 120 18.70 9.18 -12.02
CA LEU A 120 20.06 9.69 -11.89
C LEU A 120 21.01 9.03 -12.89
N VAL A 121 20.68 9.02 -14.20
CA VAL A 121 21.65 8.80 -15.29
C VAL A 121 21.12 9.50 -16.54
N GLY A 122 21.87 10.50 -17.03
CA GLY A 122 21.62 11.12 -18.33
C GLY A 122 21.72 10.09 -19.45
N GLY A 123 20.61 9.86 -20.15
CA GLY A 123 20.54 9.10 -21.39
C GLY A 123 19.84 9.96 -22.43
N ASN A 124 20.54 10.26 -23.53
CA ASN A 124 20.01 10.97 -24.68
C ASN A 124 18.63 10.45 -25.09
N SER A 125 17.60 11.29 -24.96
CA SER A 125 16.40 11.15 -25.77
C SER A 125 16.80 11.33 -27.22
N SER A 126 16.85 10.23 -27.97
CA SER A 126 16.80 10.30 -29.43
C SER A 126 15.33 10.33 -29.82
N ASP A 127 14.85 11.54 -30.10
CA ASP A 127 13.60 11.78 -30.80
C ASP A 127 13.67 11.02 -32.13
N ASN A 128 12.85 9.99 -32.29
CA ASN A 128 12.60 9.41 -33.60
C ASN A 128 11.11 9.52 -33.91
N GLU A 129 10.68 10.75 -34.22
CA GLU A 129 9.50 10.99 -35.04
C GLU A 129 9.69 10.24 -36.36
N THR A 130 9.00 9.11 -36.53
CA THR A 130 8.95 8.48 -37.84
C THR A 130 7.80 9.10 -38.62
N GLN A 131 8.12 10.20 -39.32
CA GLN A 131 7.29 10.71 -40.40
C GLN A 131 7.17 9.67 -41.52
N SER A 132 5.95 9.47 -41.96
CA SER A 132 5.56 8.67 -43.11
C SER A 132 6.03 9.34 -44.41
N ILE A 133 6.91 8.67 -45.17
CA ILE A 133 6.96 8.89 -46.62
C ILE A 133 7.24 7.56 -47.32
N ASN A 134 6.23 7.11 -48.04
CA ASN A 134 6.26 6.09 -49.08
C ASN A 134 7.22 6.51 -50.20
N GLU A 135 8.16 5.66 -50.63
CA GLU A 135 8.58 5.51 -52.03
C GLU A 135 9.56 4.33 -52.23
N THR A 136 9.11 3.34 -53.02
CA THR A 136 9.91 2.28 -53.68
C THR A 136 10.37 2.84 -55.04
N PRO A 137 11.52 2.50 -55.69
CA PRO A 137 12.11 1.15 -55.90
C PRO A 137 13.67 1.15 -56.06
N PRO A 138 14.34 0.22 -56.79
CA PRO A 138 14.82 -1.08 -56.34
C PRO A 138 16.36 -1.29 -56.43
N ASN A 139 16.83 -2.30 -55.70
CA ASN A 139 17.88 -3.29 -56.02
C ASN A 139 19.04 -2.91 -56.97
N ASP A 140 20.29 -2.98 -56.49
CA ASP A 140 21.35 -3.69 -57.24
C ASP A 140 22.65 -3.96 -56.44
N SER A 141 23.04 -5.24 -56.46
CA SER A 141 24.40 -5.81 -56.58
C SER A 141 25.38 -5.85 -55.38
N VAL A 142 25.74 -7.06 -54.90
CA VAL A 142 27.03 -7.81 -55.15
C VAL A 142 28.10 -7.42 -54.09
N THR A 143 28.78 -8.28 -53.30
CA THR A 143 29.38 -9.63 -53.43
C THR A 143 29.86 -10.15 -52.06
N ALA A 144 29.87 -11.49 -51.88
CA ALA A 144 30.88 -12.39 -51.26
C ALA A 144 31.53 -12.03 -49.88
N GLU A 145 31.79 -12.91 -48.92
CA GLU A 145 32.37 -14.27 -48.91
C GLU A 145 31.87 -15.01 -47.62
N ALA A 146 31.30 -16.21 -47.71
CA ALA A 146 31.95 -17.51 -47.47
C ALA A 146 32.73 -17.64 -46.15
N ASN A 147 32.23 -18.46 -45.22
CA ASN A 147 32.86 -19.72 -44.83
C ASN A 147 31.93 -20.60 -44.00
N ASN A 148 31.77 -21.85 -44.47
CA ASN A 148 30.92 -22.91 -43.98
C ASN A 148 31.79 -24.08 -43.51
N SER A 149 31.44 -24.70 -42.38
CA SER A 149 31.69 -26.10 -41.99
C SER A 149 31.52 -26.19 -40.46
N THR A 150 30.77 -27.08 -39.82
CA THR A 150 30.33 -28.46 -40.15
C THR A 150 29.31 -28.84 -39.05
N LEU A 151 28.06 -29.21 -39.36
CA LEU A 151 27.54 -30.58 -39.48
C LEU A 151 27.98 -31.56 -38.36
N ASN A 152 27.05 -32.00 -37.50
CA ASN A 152 26.44 -33.34 -37.65
C ASN A 152 25.29 -33.61 -36.67
N ALA A 153 24.30 -34.34 -37.20
CA ALA A 153 23.07 -34.79 -36.60
C ALA A 153 23.18 -36.24 -36.05
N SER A 154 22.00 -36.75 -35.63
CA SER A 154 21.59 -38.13 -35.33
C SER A 154 21.47 -38.46 -33.84
N ASP A 155 20.53 -39.26 -33.34
CA ASP A 155 19.22 -39.81 -33.75
C ASP A 155 18.81 -40.71 -32.53
N ASP A 156 17.55 -40.60 -32.08
CA ASP A 156 16.63 -41.53 -31.35
C ASP A 156 17.06 -42.96 -30.85
N PRO A 157 16.23 -43.76 -30.12
CA PRO A 157 15.02 -43.49 -29.33
C PRO A 157 14.91 -44.24 -27.95
N ALA A 158 13.89 -43.87 -27.16
CA ALA A 158 13.06 -44.67 -26.24
C ALA A 158 13.65 -45.66 -25.19
N THR A 159 13.34 -45.39 -23.92
CA THR A 159 12.92 -46.43 -22.95
C THR A 159 11.90 -45.89 -21.95
N ASN A 160 10.71 -46.49 -21.94
CA ASN A 160 9.70 -46.40 -20.88
C ASN A 160 10.11 -47.26 -19.68
N THR A 161 10.10 -46.70 -18.48
CA THR A 161 9.79 -47.42 -17.24
C THR A 161 8.98 -46.52 -16.32
N THR A 162 7.77 -46.99 -16.04
CA THR A 162 6.83 -46.54 -15.01
C THR A 162 7.43 -46.71 -13.62
N ASP A 163 7.36 -45.67 -12.80
CA ASP A 163 7.15 -45.80 -11.36
C ASP A 163 6.28 -44.64 -10.87
N ASP A 164 5.16 -45.03 -10.27
CA ASP A 164 4.11 -44.21 -9.68
C ASP A 164 4.52 -43.81 -8.26
N ALA A 165 4.69 -42.51 -8.02
CA ALA A 165 4.71 -41.92 -6.69
C ALA A 165 4.33 -40.44 -6.76
N SER A 166 3.02 -40.20 -6.77
CA SER A 166 2.35 -39.12 -6.03
C SER A 166 3.21 -37.93 -5.57
N ASN A 167 3.17 -36.85 -6.32
CA ASN A 167 3.18 -35.51 -5.73
C ASN A 167 2.33 -34.59 -6.61
N GLY A 168 1.15 -34.24 -6.08
CA GLY A 168 0.15 -33.42 -6.75
C GLY A 168 0.69 -32.05 -7.17
N PRO A 169 -0.08 -31.31 -7.99
CA PRO A 169 0.32 -29.99 -8.41
C PRO A 169 0.53 -29.15 -7.15
N ARG A 170 1.77 -28.68 -6.94
CA ARG A 170 2.02 -27.59 -5.99
C ARG A 170 1.06 -26.49 -6.39
N SER A 171 0.07 -26.27 -5.55
CA SER A 171 -0.90 -25.19 -5.62
C SER A 171 -0.13 -23.92 -5.95
N ARG A 172 -0.25 -23.49 -7.21
CA ARG A 172 0.13 -22.15 -7.63
C ARG A 172 -0.83 -21.26 -6.83
N LEU A 173 -0.30 -20.62 -5.78
CA LEU A 173 -1.03 -19.60 -5.03
C LEU A 173 -1.61 -18.63 -6.07
N PRO A 174 -2.85 -18.13 -5.90
CA PRO A 174 -3.34 -17.03 -6.73
C PRO A 174 -2.28 -15.93 -6.72
N GLU A 175 -1.92 -15.40 -7.90
CA GLU A 175 -1.09 -14.20 -7.98
C GLU A 175 -1.88 -13.04 -7.39
N PHE A 176 -1.75 -12.86 -6.07
CA PHE A 176 -2.17 -11.65 -5.40
C PHE A 176 -1.17 -10.55 -5.78
N ASN A 177 -1.39 -9.93 -6.94
CA ASN A 177 -0.56 -8.83 -7.44
C ASN A 177 -0.97 -7.51 -6.77
N TRP A 178 -0.75 -7.44 -5.46
CA TRP A 178 -0.47 -6.16 -4.82
C TRP A 178 1.00 -5.85 -5.07
N GLY A 179 1.24 -4.83 -5.88
CA GLY A 179 2.52 -4.15 -5.94
C GLY A 179 2.33 -2.70 -5.50
N GLU A 180 3.45 -2.04 -5.25
CA GLU A 180 3.61 -0.60 -5.03
C GLU A 180 2.46 0.23 -5.61
N ALA A 181 1.84 1.05 -4.76
CA ALA A 181 1.20 2.26 -5.23
C ALA A 181 2.32 3.27 -5.48
N ASP A 182 3.14 2.98 -6.48
CA ASP A 182 3.69 4.07 -7.25
C ASP A 182 2.44 4.79 -7.74
N GLY A 183 2.18 6.00 -7.27
CA GLY A 183 1.08 6.85 -7.73
C GLY A 183 1.16 7.16 -9.23
N GLY A 184 1.97 6.43 -9.99
CA GLY A 184 2.04 6.47 -11.43
C GLY A 184 0.70 6.10 -12.06
N THR A 185 0.52 6.67 -13.24
CA THR A 185 -0.65 6.56 -14.10
C THR A 185 -1.28 5.18 -14.10
N ARG A 186 -2.58 5.12 -13.85
CA ARG A 186 -3.41 3.93 -14.02
C ARG A 186 -4.28 4.13 -15.26
N TYR A 187 -4.15 3.20 -16.19
CA TYR A 187 -4.88 3.25 -17.43
C TYR A 187 -6.24 2.59 -17.29
N ALA A 188 -7.30 3.31 -17.61
CA ALA A 188 -8.64 2.77 -17.82
C ALA A 188 -8.81 2.41 -19.30
N TYR A 189 -9.48 1.30 -19.59
CA TYR A 189 -9.95 1.00 -20.94
C TYR A 189 -11.40 1.46 -21.06
N VAL A 190 -11.67 2.28 -22.06
CA VAL A 190 -12.97 2.87 -22.34
C VAL A 190 -13.38 2.45 -23.75
N ASP A 191 -14.63 2.05 -23.91
CA ASP A 191 -15.26 1.72 -25.18
C ASP A 191 -16.31 2.79 -25.51
N PRO A 192 -16.08 3.66 -26.51
CA PRO A 192 -17.05 4.70 -26.90
C PRO A 192 -18.31 4.16 -27.58
N GLY A 193 -18.35 2.88 -27.94
CA GLY A 193 -19.49 2.25 -28.57
C GLY A 193 -19.25 1.87 -30.04
N PRO A 194 -20.29 1.52 -30.81
CA PRO A 194 -20.17 0.77 -32.06
C PRO A 194 -19.47 1.52 -33.21
N ASN A 195 -19.31 2.83 -33.09
CA ASN A 195 -18.76 3.69 -34.15
C ASN A 195 -17.26 3.98 -33.99
N GLU A 196 -16.67 3.64 -32.84
CA GLU A 196 -15.28 3.94 -32.51
C GLU A 196 -14.62 2.75 -31.81
N SER A 197 -13.30 2.62 -31.93
CA SER A 197 -12.56 1.58 -31.22
C SER A 197 -12.25 2.01 -29.80
N GLY A 198 -12.44 1.11 -28.83
CA GLY A 198 -12.02 1.38 -27.45
C GLY A 198 -10.53 1.68 -27.30
N TYR A 199 -10.20 2.51 -26.32
CA TYR A 199 -8.85 3.04 -26.10
C TYR A 199 -8.49 3.08 -24.62
N TRP A 200 -7.18 3.22 -24.35
CA TRP A 200 -6.64 3.39 -23.01
C TRP A 200 -6.49 4.86 -22.68
N THR A 201 -7.15 5.31 -21.62
CA THR A 201 -7.10 6.68 -21.11
C THR A 201 -6.46 6.74 -19.72
N THR A 202 -6.08 7.93 -19.30
CA THR A 202 -5.60 8.23 -17.95
C THR A 202 -6.70 8.89 -17.13
N GLU A 203 -6.41 9.15 -15.87
CA GLU A 203 -7.31 9.82 -14.93
C GLU A 203 -7.70 11.21 -15.46
N THR A 204 -8.99 11.54 -15.40
CA THR A 204 -9.51 12.88 -15.68
C THR A 204 -9.25 13.81 -14.50
N ARG A 205 -9.44 13.30 -13.27
CA ARG A 205 -9.26 14.04 -12.02
C ARG A 205 -8.85 13.10 -10.90
N GLN A 206 -8.14 13.63 -9.90
CA GLN A 206 -7.82 12.93 -8.66
C GLN A 206 -8.24 13.76 -7.44
N LEU A 207 -8.91 13.12 -6.48
CA LEU A 207 -9.38 13.74 -5.24
C LEU A 207 -8.87 12.99 -4.01
N GLU A 208 -8.59 13.72 -2.93
CA GLU A 208 -8.12 13.13 -1.69
C GLU A 208 -8.78 13.71 -0.43
N ASP A 209 -8.88 12.88 0.60
CA ASP A 209 -9.35 13.24 1.94
C ASP A 209 -8.43 12.59 2.99
N GLY A 210 -7.71 13.42 3.76
CA GLY A 210 -6.83 12.96 4.83
C GLY A 210 -5.53 13.75 4.96
N SER A 211 -4.42 13.07 5.29
CA SER A 211 -3.10 13.69 5.38
C SER A 211 -2.06 12.84 4.67
N TYR A 212 -1.14 13.47 3.93
CA TYR A 212 -0.08 12.82 3.15
C TYR A 212 0.73 11.85 4.00
N TYR A 213 1.20 12.28 5.18
CA TYR A 213 1.94 11.42 6.12
C TYR A 213 1.08 10.64 7.11
N GLY A 214 -0.23 10.79 7.01
CA GLY A 214 -1.22 10.09 7.80
C GLY A 214 -1.90 8.98 7.01
N GLN A 215 -3.18 8.81 7.31
CA GLN A 215 -4.11 8.02 6.50
C GLN A 215 -4.76 8.97 5.51
N ARG A 216 -4.98 8.49 4.28
CA ARG A 216 -5.65 9.24 3.23
C ARG A 216 -6.55 8.34 2.40
N TYR A 217 -7.72 8.82 2.06
CA TYR A 217 -8.57 8.27 1.00
C TYR A 217 -8.24 8.99 -0.30
N HIS A 218 -8.19 8.25 -1.40
CA HIS A 218 -7.83 8.77 -2.71
C HIS A 218 -8.78 8.20 -3.76
N ILE A 219 -9.26 9.06 -4.65
CA ILE A 219 -10.16 8.76 -5.77
C ILE A 219 -9.44 9.11 -7.07
N ARG A 220 -9.46 8.18 -8.02
CA ARG A 220 -9.17 8.43 -9.44
C ARG A 220 -10.47 8.39 -10.22
N LEU A 221 -10.76 9.48 -10.94
CA LEU A 221 -11.98 9.65 -11.73
C LEU A 221 -11.66 9.46 -13.22
N TYR A 222 -12.53 8.71 -13.91
CA TYR A 222 -12.48 8.49 -15.35
C TYR A 222 -13.85 8.83 -15.94
N GLU A 223 -13.88 9.84 -16.79
CA GLU A 223 -15.09 10.29 -17.47
C GLU A 223 -15.47 9.38 -18.64
N SER A 224 -16.75 9.42 -19.00
CA SER A 224 -17.26 8.80 -20.22
C SER A 224 -16.59 9.42 -21.46
N PRO A 225 -16.47 8.65 -22.56
CA PRO A 225 -15.83 9.13 -23.78
C PRO A 225 -16.76 10.02 -24.63
N ASN A 226 -18.08 10.00 -24.37
CA ASN A 226 -19.10 10.63 -25.19
C ASN A 226 -19.79 11.76 -24.41
N GLU A 227 -19.94 12.94 -25.01
CA GLU A 227 -20.63 14.11 -24.40
C GLU A 227 -22.12 13.86 -24.05
N GLY A 228 -22.72 12.75 -24.52
CA GLY A 228 -24.11 12.39 -24.24
C GLY A 228 -24.29 11.24 -23.26
N ASP A 229 -23.18 10.64 -22.77
CA ASP A 229 -23.21 9.57 -21.79
C ASP A 229 -22.73 10.11 -20.44
N ASP A 230 -23.61 10.30 -19.47
CA ASP A 230 -23.23 10.93 -18.19
C ASP A 230 -22.83 9.85 -17.18
N TRP A 231 -21.58 9.38 -17.22
CA TRP A 231 -21.04 8.50 -16.19
C TRP A 231 -19.57 8.76 -15.87
N VAL A 232 -19.22 8.59 -14.61
CA VAL A 232 -17.86 8.65 -14.08
C VAL A 232 -17.55 7.35 -13.36
N ALA A 233 -16.55 6.63 -13.83
CA ALA A 233 -16.02 5.45 -13.17
C ALA A 233 -14.90 5.85 -12.22
N MET A 234 -14.88 5.26 -11.02
CA MET A 234 -13.93 5.62 -9.97
C MET A 234 -13.20 4.42 -9.41
N GLN A 235 -11.89 4.60 -9.23
CA GLN A 235 -11.15 3.81 -8.26
C GLN A 235 -11.03 4.63 -6.97
N THR A 236 -11.57 4.08 -5.89
CA THR A 236 -11.42 4.62 -4.55
C THR A 236 -10.56 3.68 -3.71
N HIS A 237 -9.57 4.22 -3.00
CA HIS A 237 -8.70 3.43 -2.13
C HIS A 237 -8.21 4.20 -0.91
N SER A 238 -7.91 3.48 0.17
CA SER A 238 -7.21 4.02 1.33
C SER A 238 -5.71 3.74 1.21
N GLU A 239 -4.92 4.76 1.47
CA GLU A 239 -3.47 4.74 1.39
C GLU A 239 -2.82 5.39 2.62
N HIS A 240 -1.53 5.11 2.79
CA HIS A 240 -0.70 5.75 3.80
C HIS A 240 0.73 5.89 3.30
N PHE A 241 1.44 6.90 3.77
CA PHE A 241 2.89 6.99 3.58
C PHE A 241 3.62 6.04 4.54
N ASP A 242 4.43 5.16 3.96
CA ASP A 242 5.25 4.21 4.66
C ASP A 242 6.70 4.72 4.80
N TRP A 243 7.07 5.12 6.01
CA TRP A 243 8.39 5.63 6.34
C TRP A 243 9.55 4.64 6.18
N PHE A 244 9.31 3.34 6.04
CA PHE A 244 10.38 2.35 5.79
C PHE A 244 10.59 2.06 4.31
N THR A 245 9.59 2.34 3.45
CA THR A 245 9.71 2.22 2.00
C THR A 245 9.77 3.57 1.27
N LEU A 246 9.49 4.68 1.97
CA LEU A 246 9.37 6.03 1.42
C LEU A 246 8.31 6.15 0.32
N ARG A 247 7.22 5.37 0.43
CA ARG A 247 6.20 5.24 -0.61
C ARG A 247 4.79 5.27 -0.03
N HIS A 248 3.83 5.68 -0.85
CA HIS A 248 2.42 5.45 -0.55
C HIS A 248 2.09 3.98 -0.75
N ARG A 249 1.31 3.42 0.17
CA ARG A 249 0.86 2.03 0.13
C ARG A 249 -0.65 1.98 0.26
N VAL A 250 -1.29 1.41 -0.75
CA VAL A 250 -2.71 1.08 -0.73
C VAL A 250 -2.93 -0.12 0.17
N HIS A 251 -3.92 -0.02 1.05
CA HIS A 251 -4.23 -1.06 2.03
C HIS A 251 -5.72 -1.36 2.17
N GLY A 252 -6.58 -0.67 1.42
CA GLY A 252 -8.02 -0.96 1.40
C GLY A 252 -8.71 -0.30 0.21
N SER A 253 -9.76 -0.94 -0.29
CA SER A 253 -10.64 -0.41 -1.34
C SER A 253 -12.07 -0.26 -0.82
N GLN A 254 -12.53 -1.18 0.04
CA GLN A 254 -13.88 -1.10 0.60
C GLN A 254 -14.05 0.05 1.59
N ALA A 255 -13.01 0.36 2.37
CA ALA A 255 -13.08 1.46 3.33
C ALA A 255 -13.29 2.81 2.61
N ALA A 256 -12.59 3.01 1.49
CA ALA A 256 -12.74 4.19 0.65
C ALA A 256 -14.10 4.20 -0.07
N GLN A 257 -14.52 3.07 -0.65
CA GLN A 257 -15.84 2.94 -1.27
C GLN A 257 -16.97 3.29 -0.28
N ARG A 258 -16.92 2.77 0.95
CA ARG A 258 -17.90 3.09 2.00
C ARG A 258 -17.89 4.56 2.40
N LYS A 259 -16.70 5.19 2.45
CA LYS A 259 -16.58 6.62 2.75
C LYS A 259 -17.26 7.45 1.66
N VAL A 260 -16.94 7.17 0.39
CA VAL A 260 -17.53 7.86 -0.77
C VAL A 260 -19.04 7.61 -0.84
N GLU A 261 -19.48 6.37 -0.67
CA GLU A 261 -20.90 5.99 -0.58
C GLU A 261 -21.61 6.77 0.54
N SER A 262 -21.02 6.88 1.74
CA SER A 262 -21.56 7.68 2.83
C SER A 262 -21.64 9.16 2.48
N ASN A 263 -20.62 9.72 1.82
CA ASN A 263 -20.61 11.14 1.44
C ASN A 263 -21.71 11.48 0.44
N PHE A 264 -21.99 10.57 -0.51
CA PHE A 264 -23.16 10.71 -1.40
C PHE A 264 -24.48 10.54 -0.62
N MET A 265 -24.61 9.53 0.24
CA MET A 265 -25.84 9.32 1.03
C MET A 265 -26.16 10.46 2.00
N ASP A 266 -25.14 11.18 2.49
CA ASP A 266 -25.31 12.32 3.40
C ASP A 266 -25.71 13.61 2.66
N HIS A 267 -25.64 13.63 1.33
CA HIS A 267 -25.97 14.80 0.53
C HIS A 267 -27.50 15.00 0.45
N PRO A 268 -28.05 16.19 0.78
CA PRO A 268 -29.50 16.40 0.87
C PRO A 268 -30.30 16.19 -0.41
N GLN A 269 -29.63 16.16 -1.57
CA GLN A 269 -30.26 16.00 -2.88
C GLN A 269 -30.26 14.56 -3.38
N ILE A 270 -29.67 13.63 -2.63
CA ILE A 270 -29.57 12.21 -2.99
C ILE A 270 -30.59 11.43 -2.15
N ASP A 271 -31.52 10.75 -2.84
CA ASP A 271 -32.42 9.80 -2.20
C ASP A 271 -31.75 8.42 -2.14
N VAL A 272 -31.40 7.97 -0.94
CA VAL A 272 -30.68 6.71 -0.75
C VAL A 272 -31.45 5.50 -1.31
N GLU A 273 -32.78 5.54 -1.33
CA GLU A 273 -33.60 4.40 -1.80
C GLU A 273 -33.63 4.28 -3.33
N ASP A 274 -33.60 5.43 -4.02
CA ASP A 274 -33.77 5.49 -5.48
C ASP A 274 -32.44 5.73 -6.22
N ASP A 275 -31.54 6.52 -5.63
CA ASP A 275 -30.32 7.02 -6.29
C ASP A 275 -29.06 6.22 -5.93
N VAL A 276 -29.07 5.38 -4.89
CA VAL A 276 -27.89 4.60 -4.48
C VAL A 276 -28.15 3.11 -4.57
N ARG A 277 -27.38 2.41 -5.41
CA ARG A 277 -27.48 0.96 -5.59
C ARG A 277 -26.11 0.31 -5.67
N ARG A 278 -26.08 -1.02 -5.58
CA ARG A 278 -24.86 -1.81 -5.78
C ARG A 278 -25.00 -2.72 -6.99
N ILE A 279 -23.97 -2.77 -7.81
CA ILE A 279 -23.88 -3.70 -8.95
C ILE A 279 -22.71 -4.66 -8.75
N TYR A 280 -22.85 -5.89 -9.23
CA TYR A 280 -21.78 -6.87 -9.16
C TYR A 280 -20.96 -6.81 -10.44
N LEU A 281 -19.69 -6.41 -10.31
CA LEU A 281 -18.72 -6.36 -11.40
C LEU A 281 -17.83 -7.60 -11.46
N GLY A 282 -17.84 -8.45 -10.43
CA GLY A 282 -16.98 -9.63 -10.36
C GLY A 282 -15.48 -9.28 -10.27
N ASN A 283 -15.16 -8.06 -9.83
CA ASN A 283 -13.79 -7.54 -9.77
C ASN A 283 -13.12 -7.71 -8.39
N SER A 284 -13.32 -8.86 -7.75
CA SER A 284 -12.86 -9.17 -6.38
C SER A 284 -11.38 -9.55 -6.27
N ASN A 285 -10.54 -9.15 -7.23
CA ASN A 285 -9.14 -9.59 -7.30
C ASN A 285 -8.22 -8.83 -6.33
N SER A 286 -8.74 -7.83 -5.61
CA SER A 286 -8.02 -7.12 -4.55
C SER A 286 -8.24 -7.82 -3.18
N SER A 287 -7.38 -7.56 -2.19
CA SER A 287 -7.43 -8.26 -0.88
C SER A 287 -8.73 -8.03 -0.10
N ASP A 288 -9.39 -6.90 -0.32
CA ASP A 288 -10.64 -6.56 0.35
C ASP A 288 -11.79 -6.29 -0.63
N ALA A 289 -11.61 -6.23 -1.96
CA ALA A 289 -12.75 -6.05 -2.87
C ALA A 289 -13.67 -7.27 -2.86
N ASP A 290 -14.97 -7.03 -2.69
CA ASP A 290 -16.02 -8.06 -2.72
C ASP A 290 -16.61 -8.26 -4.14
N GLY A 291 -16.11 -7.51 -5.12
CA GLY A 291 -16.60 -7.51 -6.50
C GLY A 291 -17.86 -6.68 -6.72
N TRP A 292 -18.33 -5.96 -5.70
CA TRP A 292 -19.49 -5.05 -5.80
C TRP A 292 -19.03 -3.60 -5.89
N ALA A 293 -19.55 -2.87 -6.88
CA ALA A 293 -19.38 -1.43 -7.00
C ALA A 293 -20.64 -0.70 -6.53
N THR A 294 -20.44 0.47 -5.91
CA THR A 294 -21.52 1.40 -5.58
C THR A 294 -21.83 2.22 -6.83
N VAL A 295 -23.10 2.33 -7.20
CA VAL A 295 -23.60 3.19 -8.27
C VAL A 295 -24.45 4.28 -7.64
N VAL A 296 -24.15 5.53 -7.98
CA VAL A 296 -24.92 6.69 -7.54
C VAL A 296 -25.52 7.38 -8.76
N ASP A 297 -26.82 7.58 -8.79
CA ASP A 297 -27.54 8.25 -9.87
C ASP A 297 -27.78 9.74 -9.50
N LEU A 298 -27.11 10.68 -10.18
CA LEU A 298 -27.30 12.13 -9.94
C LEU A 298 -28.45 12.73 -10.76
N ALA A 299 -29.29 11.90 -11.39
CA ALA A 299 -30.39 12.33 -12.26
C ALA A 299 -31.42 13.26 -11.58
N GLY A 300 -31.41 13.33 -10.24
CA GLY A 300 -32.22 14.25 -9.43
C GLY A 300 -31.57 15.61 -9.10
N LEU A 301 -30.31 15.85 -9.48
CA LEU A 301 -29.55 17.08 -9.18
C LEU A 301 -30.01 18.26 -10.06
N LEU A 302 -31.30 18.62 -9.99
CA LEU A 302 -31.76 19.91 -10.48
C LEU A 302 -31.11 21.00 -9.63
N VAL A 303 -30.10 21.66 -10.20
CA VAL A 303 -29.48 22.87 -9.64
C VAL A 303 -30.57 23.92 -9.42
N VAL A 304 -31.13 23.97 -8.21
CA VAL A 304 -31.95 25.09 -7.76
C VAL A 304 -30.98 26.09 -7.14
N PRO A 305 -30.78 27.29 -7.71
CA PRO A 305 -29.95 28.31 -7.09
C PRO A 305 -30.58 28.74 -5.76
N THR A 306 -30.01 28.30 -4.65
CA THR A 306 -30.49 28.65 -3.32
C THR A 306 -30.01 30.05 -2.93
N LEU A 307 -30.82 31.06 -3.28
CA LEU A 307 -30.79 32.35 -2.59
C LEU A 307 -31.53 32.22 -1.25
N VAL A 308 -30.81 31.93 -0.15
CA VAL A 308 -31.38 32.09 1.20
C VAL A 308 -30.37 32.73 2.16
N GLY A 309 -30.80 33.86 2.72
CA GLY A 309 -30.00 34.76 3.54
C GLY A 309 -29.73 34.33 4.98
N ILE A 310 -28.65 34.89 5.50
CA ILE A 310 -28.18 34.83 6.88
C ILE A 310 -29.29 35.29 7.84
N ARG A 311 -29.66 34.43 8.80
CA ARG A 311 -30.33 34.87 10.04
C ARG A 311 -29.49 34.47 11.25
N ALA A 312 -28.63 35.39 11.67
CA ALA A 312 -27.92 35.31 12.94
C ALA A 312 -28.91 35.20 14.10
N ARG A 313 -28.90 34.08 14.83
CA ARG A 313 -29.59 33.94 16.11
C ARG A 313 -28.57 33.94 17.24
N ARG A 314 -28.38 35.10 17.86
CA ARG A 314 -27.76 35.22 19.19
C ARG A 314 -28.56 34.39 20.20
N ARG A 315 -27.89 33.49 20.92
CA ARG A 315 -28.28 33.14 22.29
C ARG A 315 -27.10 33.38 23.24
N ARG A 316 -27.46 33.98 24.37
CA ARG A 316 -26.60 34.54 25.40
C ARG A 316 -26.03 33.42 26.28
N SER A 317 -24.78 33.67 26.68
CA SER A 317 -24.14 33.33 27.94
C SER A 317 -25.07 32.89 29.09
N HIS A 318 -24.77 31.71 29.65
CA HIS A 318 -24.97 31.45 31.06
C HIS A 318 -23.69 30.83 31.61
N ASP A 319 -23.04 31.56 32.51
CA ASP A 319 -21.84 31.13 33.20
C ASP A 319 -22.18 30.30 34.44
N SER A 320 -21.24 29.40 34.73
CA SER A 320 -20.82 28.78 36.00
C SER A 320 -21.83 28.05 36.91
N ALA A 321 -21.71 26.72 36.98
CA ALA A 321 -21.27 25.98 38.17
C ALA A 321 -21.33 24.45 37.90
N GLY A 322 -20.21 23.74 38.16
CA GLY A 322 -20.18 22.27 38.18
C GLY A 322 -19.03 21.69 37.36
N ALA A 323 -17.81 21.91 37.82
CA ALA A 323 -16.73 20.96 37.53
C ALA A 323 -17.04 19.68 38.31
N ASP A 324 -17.20 18.56 37.61
CA ASP A 324 -16.70 17.24 38.03
C ASP A 324 -17.08 16.14 37.01
N HIS A 325 -16.07 15.37 36.64
CA HIS A 325 -16.10 14.00 36.09
C HIS A 325 -16.87 13.71 34.78
N VAL A 326 -16.27 14.03 33.64
CA VAL A 326 -16.48 13.28 32.38
C VAL A 326 -15.15 13.04 31.65
N THR A 327 -14.18 12.50 32.40
CA THR A 327 -13.05 11.75 31.85
C THR A 327 -12.99 10.42 32.60
N ASP A 328 -14.07 9.66 32.54
CA ASP A 328 -14.10 8.31 33.09
C ASP A 328 -15.22 7.50 32.45
N ARG A 329 -15.05 7.13 31.16
CA ARG A 329 -15.88 6.08 30.52
C ARG A 329 -15.38 5.49 29.20
N LEU A 330 -14.10 5.66 28.87
CA LEU A 330 -13.45 4.96 27.75
C LEU A 330 -12.11 4.31 28.16
N GLY A 331 -11.95 4.02 29.45
CA GLY A 331 -10.79 3.32 30.03
C GLY A 331 -11.10 1.96 30.67
N GLN A 332 -12.34 1.45 30.55
CA GLN A 332 -12.78 0.25 31.30
C GLN A 332 -13.44 -0.84 30.44
N ARG A 333 -13.11 -0.91 29.15
CA ARG A 333 -13.43 -2.08 28.30
C ARG A 333 -12.27 -2.72 27.56
N THR A 334 -11.04 -2.22 27.75
CA THR A 334 -9.82 -2.80 27.16
C THR A 334 -8.88 -3.47 28.18
N ALA A 335 -9.29 -3.55 29.44
CA ALA A 335 -8.58 -4.31 30.48
C ALA A 335 -9.30 -5.61 30.91
N ALA A 336 -10.46 -5.94 30.32
CA ALA A 336 -11.27 -7.11 30.70
C ALA A 336 -11.35 -8.21 29.62
N VAL A 337 -10.60 -8.08 28.52
CA VAL A 337 -10.56 -9.07 27.42
C VAL A 337 -9.15 -9.67 27.24
N LEU A 338 -8.20 -9.32 28.12
CA LEU A 338 -6.86 -9.91 28.13
C LEU A 338 -6.61 -10.89 29.29
N ASP A 339 -7.65 -11.28 30.05
CA ASP A 339 -7.50 -12.09 31.26
C ASP A 339 -8.12 -13.49 31.18
N ASP A 340 -8.09 -14.13 29.99
CA ASP A 340 -8.51 -15.54 29.88
C ASP A 340 -7.52 -16.46 29.14
N HIS A 341 -6.32 -15.96 28.82
CA HIS A 341 -5.28 -16.77 28.15
C HIS A 341 -3.85 -16.62 28.70
N LEU A 342 -3.66 -16.02 29.88
CA LEU A 342 -2.37 -16.03 30.56
C LEU A 342 -2.49 -16.82 31.85
N THR A 343 -1.84 -17.99 31.90
CA THR A 343 -1.78 -18.75 33.14
C THR A 343 -1.03 -17.94 34.21
N ASP A 344 -1.34 -18.16 35.50
CA ASP A 344 -0.60 -17.54 36.63
C ASP A 344 0.93 -17.76 36.55
N ALA A 345 1.37 -18.79 35.80
CA ALA A 345 2.77 -19.05 35.52
C ALA A 345 3.35 -18.04 34.51
N ASP A 346 2.60 -17.64 33.49
CA ASP A 346 3.01 -16.66 32.48
C ASP A 346 2.99 -15.24 33.04
N GLY A 347 1.99 -14.90 33.86
CA GLY A 347 1.97 -13.64 34.61
C GLY A 347 3.18 -13.49 35.53
N ARG A 348 3.56 -14.57 36.25
CA ARG A 348 4.79 -14.59 37.07
C ARG A 348 6.07 -14.53 36.25
N ARG A 349 6.11 -15.14 35.06
CA ARG A 349 7.26 -15.07 34.13
C ARG A 349 7.42 -13.68 33.51
N LEU A 350 6.31 -13.04 33.10
CA LEU A 350 6.27 -11.66 32.60
C LEU A 350 6.64 -10.68 33.70
N ALA A 351 6.07 -10.81 34.91
CA ALA A 351 6.42 -9.96 36.05
C ALA A 351 7.89 -10.10 36.46
N ALA A 352 8.44 -11.33 36.46
CA ALA A 352 9.86 -11.56 36.73
C ALA A 352 10.77 -11.07 35.60
N ALA A 353 10.29 -11.04 34.35
CA ALA A 353 11.01 -10.45 33.22
C ALA A 353 10.99 -8.91 33.28
N LEU A 354 9.83 -8.31 33.59
CA LEU A 354 9.64 -6.87 33.78
C LEU A 354 10.42 -6.34 34.98
N ALA A 355 10.47 -7.08 36.09
CA ALA A 355 11.26 -6.74 37.27
C ALA A 355 12.79 -6.80 37.03
N ARG A 356 13.24 -7.42 35.93
CA ARG A 356 14.65 -7.44 35.50
C ARG A 356 15.01 -6.31 34.54
N LEU A 357 14.04 -5.51 34.11
CA LEU A 357 14.28 -4.38 33.23
C LEU A 357 14.91 -3.23 34.04
N GLU A 358 16.24 -3.14 33.99
CA GLU A 358 16.95 -1.91 34.38
C GLU A 358 16.44 -0.72 33.55
N GLY A 359 16.55 0.51 34.07
CA GLY A 359 16.09 1.73 33.37
C GLY A 359 16.62 1.90 31.94
N GLY A 360 17.76 1.28 31.60
CA GLY A 360 18.29 1.25 30.24
C GLY A 360 17.41 0.49 29.23
N HIS A 361 16.68 -0.55 29.64
CA HIS A 361 15.77 -1.26 28.75
C HIS A 361 14.53 -0.42 28.42
N PHE A 362 13.98 0.27 29.43
CA PHE A 362 12.88 1.21 29.23
C PHE A 362 13.30 2.38 28.35
N ALA A 363 14.50 2.94 28.58
CA ALA A 363 15.04 4.01 27.74
C ALA A 363 15.22 3.55 26.28
N LEU A 364 15.69 2.32 26.05
CA LEU A 364 15.84 1.76 24.71
C LEU A 364 14.48 1.59 24.02
N ALA A 365 13.52 0.97 24.71
CA ALA A 365 12.18 0.75 24.19
C ALA A 365 11.48 2.07 23.85
N PHE A 366 11.50 3.02 24.80
CA PHE A 366 10.91 4.34 24.63
C PHE A 366 11.57 5.10 23.47
N ALA A 367 12.90 5.10 23.37
CA ALA A 367 13.59 5.81 22.28
C ALA A 367 13.22 5.25 20.90
N ILE A 368 13.13 3.93 20.74
CA ILE A 368 12.75 3.31 19.46
C ILE A 368 11.31 3.69 19.08
N ILE A 369 10.37 3.56 20.02
CA ILE A 369 8.96 3.88 19.78
C ILE A 369 8.79 5.37 19.49
N ALA A 370 9.41 6.24 20.30
CA ALA A 370 9.33 7.69 20.16
C ALA A 370 9.97 8.19 18.86
N LEU A 371 11.07 7.60 18.40
CA LEU A 371 11.69 7.98 17.13
C LEU A 371 10.80 7.62 15.94
N LEU A 372 10.22 6.42 15.91
CA LEU A 372 9.35 6.02 14.80
C LEU A 372 8.05 6.83 14.77
N LEU A 373 7.29 6.83 15.87
CA LEU A 373 6.02 7.54 15.94
C LEU A 373 6.22 9.07 15.89
N GLY A 374 7.34 9.57 16.40
CA GLY A 374 7.71 10.97 16.33
C GLY A 374 8.00 11.44 14.91
N VAL A 375 8.57 10.59 14.05
CA VAL A 375 8.72 10.89 12.61
C VAL A 375 7.36 11.00 11.94
N ARG A 376 6.42 10.07 12.20
CA ARG A 376 5.06 10.18 11.65
C ARG A 376 4.34 11.43 12.13
N ALA A 377 4.31 11.65 13.44
CA ALA A 377 3.68 12.83 14.03
C ALA A 377 4.35 14.13 13.53
N GLY A 378 5.68 14.12 13.38
CA GLY A 378 6.44 15.23 12.81
C GLY A 378 6.10 15.50 11.36
N GLY A 379 5.91 14.45 10.54
CA GLY A 379 5.47 14.56 9.15
C GLY A 379 4.11 15.24 9.04
N ILE A 380 3.12 14.72 9.76
CA ILE A 380 1.75 15.28 9.80
C ILE A 380 1.77 16.73 10.29
N VAL A 381 2.55 17.03 11.34
CA VAL A 381 2.65 18.41 11.85
C VAL A 381 3.32 19.34 10.83
N LEU A 382 4.38 18.89 10.15
CA LEU A 382 5.08 19.72 9.16
C LEU A 382 4.22 19.95 7.92
N GLU A 383 3.49 18.95 7.45
CA GLU A 383 2.50 19.06 6.37
C GLU A 383 1.50 20.19 6.66
N HIS A 384 0.87 20.18 7.84
CA HIS A 384 -0.12 21.20 8.23
C HIS A 384 0.45 22.58 8.58
N ARG A 385 1.73 22.68 8.93
CA ARG A 385 2.34 23.93 9.46
C ARG A 385 3.34 24.59 8.54
N ALA A 386 3.95 23.82 7.64
CA ALA A 386 5.03 24.23 6.76
C ALA A 386 4.62 24.01 5.30
N THR A 387 3.51 24.64 4.89
CA THR A 387 2.94 24.57 3.53
C THR A 387 3.87 25.07 2.41
N PHE A 388 5.05 25.59 2.75
CA PHE A 388 6.10 25.94 1.80
C PHE A 388 7.05 24.78 1.47
N LEU A 389 6.96 23.67 2.22
CA LEU A 389 7.74 22.47 1.97
C LEU A 389 6.89 21.48 1.18
N THR A 390 7.45 20.93 0.11
CA THR A 390 6.83 19.79 -0.58
C THR A 390 6.93 18.54 0.30
N PRO A 391 6.07 17.52 0.10
CA PRO A 391 6.21 16.26 0.82
C PRO A 391 7.60 15.64 0.62
N HIS A 392 8.16 15.67 -0.58
CA HIS A 392 9.51 15.17 -0.81
C HIS A 392 10.57 15.87 0.07
N GLN A 393 10.43 17.17 0.34
CA GLN A 393 11.32 17.91 1.23
C GLN A 393 11.11 17.55 2.71
N ILE A 394 9.87 17.40 3.16
CA ILE A 394 9.57 16.97 4.54
C ILE A 394 10.14 15.56 4.77
N ALA A 395 9.94 14.64 3.84
CA ALA A 395 10.49 13.29 3.89
C ALA A 395 12.03 13.31 3.92
N ALA A 396 12.67 14.15 3.09
CA ALA A 396 14.13 14.30 3.08
C ALA A 396 14.70 14.80 4.42
N VAL A 397 13.96 15.65 5.14
CA VAL A 397 14.34 16.15 6.46
C VAL A 397 14.16 15.10 7.56
N LEU A 398 13.05 14.35 7.53
CA LEU A 398 12.68 13.43 8.61
C LEU A 398 13.26 12.01 8.44
N TYR A 399 13.42 11.53 7.22
CA TYR A 399 13.90 10.17 6.96
C TYR A 399 15.27 9.84 7.56
N PRO A 400 16.26 10.75 7.65
CA PRO A 400 17.50 10.49 8.35
C PRO A 400 17.32 10.06 9.82
N VAL A 401 16.22 10.46 10.47
CA VAL A 401 15.87 10.02 11.83
C VAL A 401 15.56 8.52 11.86
N ILE A 402 14.90 7.98 10.83
CA ILE A 402 14.67 6.55 10.67
C ILE A 402 15.96 5.85 10.23
N GLY A 403 16.55 6.26 9.10
CA GLY A 403 17.68 5.57 8.48
C GLY A 403 18.96 5.56 9.32
N LEU A 404 19.24 6.64 10.07
CA LEU A 404 20.45 6.80 10.88
C LEU A 404 20.15 6.98 12.37
N GLY A 405 19.06 7.68 12.72
CA GLY A 405 18.70 7.96 14.11
C GLY A 405 18.35 6.70 14.89
N LEU A 406 17.48 5.83 14.36
CA LEU A 406 17.10 4.55 14.99
C LEU A 406 18.31 3.65 15.30
N PRO A 407 19.19 3.29 14.34
CA PRO A 407 20.34 2.43 14.63
C PRO A 407 21.34 3.12 15.57
N THR A 408 21.55 4.43 15.43
CA THR A 408 22.48 5.18 16.29
C THR A 408 22.00 5.24 17.73
N ALA A 409 20.73 5.63 17.96
CA ALA A 409 20.13 5.67 19.30
C ALA A 409 20.14 4.27 19.94
N THR A 410 19.76 3.25 19.17
CA THR A 410 19.79 1.85 19.60
C THR A 410 21.20 1.44 20.05
N TYR A 411 22.24 1.72 19.25
CA TYR A 411 23.62 1.42 19.62
C TYR A 411 24.05 2.15 20.92
N LEU A 412 23.77 3.45 20.98
CA LEU A 412 24.20 4.33 22.08
C LEU A 412 23.53 4.01 23.42
N ILE A 413 22.30 3.50 23.40
CA ILE A 413 21.59 3.08 24.61
C ILE A 413 21.96 1.62 24.94
N ALA A 414 21.98 0.73 23.95
CA ALA A 414 22.25 -0.70 24.16
C ALA A 414 23.69 -0.97 24.68
N ARG A 415 24.67 -0.10 24.38
CA ARG A 415 26.02 -0.18 24.99
C ARG A 415 26.01 -0.07 26.52
N GLY A 416 24.94 0.47 27.11
CA GLY A 416 24.73 0.52 28.56
C GLY A 416 24.32 -0.83 29.16
N LEU A 417 23.70 -1.69 28.36
CA LEU A 417 23.12 -2.97 28.78
C LEU A 417 24.17 -4.07 28.91
N THR A 418 23.98 -4.97 29.88
CA THR A 418 24.98 -6.01 30.18
C THR A 418 24.80 -7.28 29.34
N ARG A 419 23.56 -7.69 29.10
CA ARG A 419 23.20 -8.97 28.45
C ARG A 419 22.87 -8.74 26.98
N ARG A 420 23.47 -9.58 26.11
CA ARG A 420 23.32 -9.49 24.65
C ARG A 420 21.90 -9.82 24.19
N LEU A 421 21.32 -10.86 24.78
CA LEU A 421 19.98 -11.34 24.43
C LEU A 421 18.91 -10.33 24.84
N ASP A 422 18.98 -9.81 26.06
CA ASP A 422 18.04 -8.82 26.59
C ASP A 422 18.04 -7.54 25.71
N ALA A 423 19.22 -7.02 25.37
CA ALA A 423 19.34 -5.87 24.47
C ALA A 423 18.73 -6.14 23.07
N ALA A 424 19.01 -7.32 22.51
CA ALA A 424 18.51 -7.71 21.20
C ALA A 424 16.98 -7.86 21.17
N VAL A 425 16.43 -8.57 22.16
CA VAL A 425 14.98 -8.83 22.26
C VAL A 425 14.22 -7.55 22.55
N VAL A 426 14.72 -6.67 23.42
CA VAL A 426 14.08 -5.37 23.69
C VAL A 426 14.07 -4.50 22.44
N ALA A 427 15.20 -4.37 21.73
CA ALA A 427 15.23 -3.55 20.52
C ALA A 427 14.29 -4.07 19.43
N ALA A 428 14.35 -5.38 19.14
CA ALA A 428 13.51 -6.00 18.12
C ALA A 428 12.01 -5.95 18.50
N GLY A 429 11.69 -6.28 19.75
CA GLY A 429 10.31 -6.23 20.26
C GLY A 429 9.74 -4.82 20.27
N SER A 430 10.51 -3.82 20.71
CA SER A 430 10.06 -2.42 20.72
C SER A 430 9.87 -1.86 19.32
N LEU A 431 10.71 -2.22 18.35
CA LEU A 431 10.51 -1.83 16.96
C LEU A 431 9.25 -2.49 16.37
N ALA A 432 9.04 -3.78 16.64
CA ALA A 432 7.81 -4.47 16.22
C ALA A 432 6.57 -3.79 16.81
N VAL A 433 6.57 -3.50 18.12
CA VAL A 433 5.47 -2.76 18.77
C VAL A 433 5.29 -1.38 18.15
N ALA A 434 6.38 -0.65 17.87
CA ALA A 434 6.29 0.66 17.24
C ALA A 434 5.62 0.58 15.85
N ILE A 435 5.96 -0.43 15.04
CA ILE A 435 5.32 -0.68 13.73
C ILE A 435 3.83 -0.98 13.89
N TRP A 436 3.44 -1.79 14.88
CA TRP A 436 2.02 -2.08 15.15
C TRP A 436 1.23 -0.85 15.58
N LEU A 437 1.81 -0.02 16.45
CA LEU A 437 1.19 1.24 16.86
C LEU A 437 1.03 2.19 15.68
N ASP A 438 2.03 2.23 14.81
CA ASP A 438 2.05 3.04 13.60
C ASP A 438 0.94 2.63 12.63
N TYR A 439 0.86 1.33 12.30
CA TYR A 439 -0.20 0.79 11.44
C TYR A 439 -1.58 0.86 12.05
N GLY A 440 -1.70 0.65 13.37
CA GLY A 440 -2.95 0.82 14.08
C GLY A 440 -3.47 2.26 14.04
N MET A 441 -2.57 3.25 14.08
CA MET A 441 -2.93 4.67 13.92
C MET A 441 -3.43 4.98 12.51
N LEU A 442 -2.95 4.26 11.51
CA LEU A 442 -3.30 4.44 10.10
C LEU A 442 -4.49 3.59 9.63
N GLY A 443 -5.04 2.72 10.48
CA GLY A 443 -6.10 1.79 10.09
C GLY A 443 -5.64 0.70 9.11
N VAL A 444 -4.35 0.36 9.10
CA VAL A 444 -3.80 -0.65 8.18
C VAL A 444 -4.09 -2.05 8.70
N GLU A 445 -4.98 -2.76 8.01
CA GLU A 445 -5.40 -4.11 8.38
C GLU A 445 -4.66 -5.21 7.63
N THR A 446 -4.17 -4.90 6.42
CA THR A 446 -3.45 -5.85 5.56
C THR A 446 -2.16 -5.25 5.02
N LEU A 447 -1.15 -6.11 4.84
CA LEU A 447 0.17 -5.70 4.34
C LEU A 447 0.62 -6.64 3.22
N PRO A 448 1.22 -6.10 2.14
CA PRO A 448 1.88 -6.92 1.13
C PRO A 448 3.01 -7.78 1.72
N LEU A 449 3.23 -8.96 1.13
CA LEU A 449 4.24 -9.91 1.62
C LEU A 449 5.66 -9.29 1.62
N GLU A 450 6.01 -8.53 0.58
CA GLU A 450 7.29 -7.83 0.49
C GLU A 450 7.52 -6.88 1.66
N VAL A 451 6.49 -6.15 2.08
CA VAL A 451 6.54 -5.22 3.21
C VAL A 451 6.72 -6.00 4.51
N VAL A 452 5.99 -7.10 4.69
CA VAL A 452 6.12 -7.99 5.86
C VAL A 452 7.56 -8.52 5.96
N VAL A 453 8.14 -8.99 4.86
CA VAL A 453 9.52 -9.49 4.81
C VAL A 453 10.50 -8.37 5.15
N GLN A 454 10.35 -7.19 4.55
CA GLN A 454 11.19 -6.03 4.83
C GLN A 454 11.13 -5.66 6.32
N ARG A 455 9.94 -5.57 6.94
CA ARG A 455 9.77 -5.30 8.37
C ARG A 455 10.46 -6.33 9.24
N MET A 456 10.35 -7.61 8.89
CA MET A 456 11.07 -8.67 9.60
C MET A 456 12.58 -8.47 9.53
N LEU A 457 13.12 -8.10 8.36
CA LEU A 457 14.54 -7.83 8.17
C LEU A 457 15.02 -6.64 9.02
N VAL A 458 14.28 -5.53 9.03
CA VAL A 458 14.61 -4.34 9.84
C VAL A 458 14.59 -4.67 11.34
N VAL A 459 13.58 -5.42 11.80
CA VAL A 459 13.45 -5.87 13.20
C VAL A 459 14.63 -6.74 13.63
N VAL A 460 15.02 -7.71 12.79
CA VAL A 460 16.17 -8.57 13.06
C VAL A 460 17.48 -7.77 13.04
N ALA A 461 17.67 -6.88 12.06
CA ALA A 461 18.86 -6.05 11.93
C ALA A 461 19.07 -5.17 13.18
N LEU A 462 18.01 -4.51 13.65
CA LEU A 462 18.06 -3.66 14.84
C LEU A 462 18.34 -4.46 16.12
N GLY A 463 17.75 -5.66 16.26
CA GLY A 463 18.03 -6.58 17.36
C GLY A 463 19.49 -7.05 17.39
N LEU A 464 20.06 -7.41 16.23
CA LEU A 464 21.46 -7.80 16.11
C LEU A 464 22.41 -6.65 16.46
N LEU A 465 22.09 -5.44 16.01
CA LEU A 465 22.83 -4.22 16.33
C LEU A 465 22.83 -3.95 17.84
N ALA A 466 21.66 -4.00 18.50
CA ALA A 466 21.54 -3.78 19.94
C ALA A 466 22.31 -4.83 20.75
N GLY A 467 22.13 -6.11 20.44
CA GLY A 467 22.82 -7.18 21.15
C GLY A 467 24.34 -7.20 20.90
N GLY A 468 24.78 -6.70 19.74
CA GLY A 468 26.19 -6.52 19.38
C GLY A 468 26.82 -5.34 20.11
N ALA A 469 26.04 -4.31 20.44
CA ALA A 469 26.46 -3.14 21.21
C ALA A 469 26.60 -3.42 22.72
N ALA A 470 25.83 -4.36 23.28
CA ALA A 470 25.80 -4.66 24.71
C ALA A 470 27.20 -4.90 25.33
N LYS A 471 27.43 -4.49 26.58
CA LYS A 471 28.74 -4.54 27.27
C LYS A 471 29.44 -5.89 27.14
N ARG A 472 28.72 -7.00 27.32
CA ARG A 472 29.29 -8.36 27.22
C ARG A 472 29.68 -8.73 25.79
N ALA A 473 29.05 -8.15 24.77
CA ALA A 473 29.46 -8.26 23.37
C ALA A 473 30.71 -7.46 23.06
N ALA A 474 30.78 -6.23 23.56
CA ALA A 474 31.88 -5.31 23.28
C ALA A 474 33.16 -5.55 24.11
N ARG A 475 33.13 -6.45 25.12
CA ARG A 475 34.27 -6.79 25.99
C ARG A 475 35.55 -7.22 25.24
N PRO A 476 35.50 -8.21 24.32
CA PRO A 476 36.70 -8.61 23.56
C PRO A 476 37.10 -7.59 22.50
N SER A 477 36.13 -6.99 21.81
CA SER A 477 36.34 -5.98 20.76
C SER A 477 35.07 -5.13 20.64
N ARG A 478 35.25 -3.83 20.39
CA ARG A 478 34.10 -2.91 20.17
C ARG A 478 33.29 -3.28 18.93
N VAL A 479 33.96 -3.84 17.92
CA VAL A 479 33.36 -4.37 16.69
C VAL A 479 33.37 -5.89 16.77
N ASN A 480 32.20 -6.51 16.66
CA ASN A 480 32.03 -7.96 16.69
C ASN A 480 31.11 -8.41 15.55
N ASP A 481 31.18 -9.69 15.18
CA ASP A 481 30.42 -10.26 14.06
C ASP A 481 28.93 -9.93 14.11
N MET A 482 28.32 -9.93 15.30
CA MET A 482 26.88 -9.68 15.45
C MET A 482 26.52 -8.22 15.15
N LEU A 483 27.35 -7.29 15.62
CA LEU A 483 27.21 -5.86 15.28
C LEU A 483 27.43 -5.64 13.78
N LEU A 484 28.44 -6.28 13.20
CA LEU A 484 28.76 -6.14 11.78
C LEU A 484 27.63 -6.67 10.90
N VAL A 485 27.12 -7.87 11.19
CA VAL A 485 25.96 -8.43 10.48
C VAL A 485 24.73 -7.54 10.64
N GLY A 486 24.45 -7.03 11.85
CA GLY A 486 23.33 -6.11 12.08
C GLY A 486 23.44 -4.81 11.27
N ILE A 487 24.62 -4.19 11.23
CA ILE A 487 24.89 -2.99 10.42
C ILE A 487 24.77 -3.30 8.92
N THR A 488 25.42 -4.36 8.44
CA THR A 488 25.35 -4.75 7.04
C THR A 488 23.91 -5.01 6.61
N MET A 489 23.14 -5.74 7.42
CA MET A 489 21.74 -6.04 7.13
C MET A 489 20.89 -4.76 7.12
N TRP A 490 21.08 -3.85 8.08
CA TRP A 490 20.40 -2.56 8.09
C TRP A 490 20.70 -1.74 6.83
N VAL A 491 21.98 -1.64 6.47
CA VAL A 491 22.41 -0.91 5.27
C VAL A 491 21.88 -1.56 4.00
N LEU A 492 21.86 -2.89 3.90
CA LEU A 492 21.31 -3.59 2.73
C LEU A 492 19.81 -3.34 2.59
N VAL A 493 19.05 -3.36 3.69
CA VAL A 493 17.62 -3.04 3.64
C VAL A 493 17.41 -1.58 3.27
N LEU A 494 18.18 -0.65 3.86
CA LEU A 494 18.11 0.77 3.55
C LEU A 494 18.43 1.06 2.08
N VAL A 495 19.49 0.45 1.53
CA VAL A 495 19.83 0.57 0.11
C VAL A 495 18.73 -0.04 -0.75
N GLY A 496 18.21 -1.21 -0.39
CA GLY A 496 17.08 -1.82 -1.08
C GLY A 496 15.85 -0.90 -1.13
N THR A 497 15.53 -0.24 -0.01
CA THR A 497 14.46 0.78 0.05
C THR A 497 14.73 1.91 -0.93
N LEU A 498 15.92 2.52 -0.86
CA LEU A 498 16.25 3.69 -1.67
C LEU A 498 16.37 3.38 -3.16
N SER A 499 16.64 2.12 -3.51
CA SER A 499 16.67 1.63 -4.90
C SER A 499 15.31 1.14 -5.41
N GLY A 500 14.26 1.19 -4.59
CA GLY A 500 12.91 0.75 -4.98
C GLY A 500 12.72 -0.77 -5.06
N HIS A 501 13.51 -1.56 -4.33
CA HIS A 501 13.38 -3.03 -4.27
C HIS A 501 12.40 -3.53 -3.20
N PHE A 502 11.76 -2.63 -2.45
CA PHE A 502 10.83 -2.96 -1.37
C PHE A 502 9.54 -2.19 -1.42
#